data_AF-A0A6A6AIP6-F1
#
_entry.id   AF-A0A6A6AIP6-F1
#
_cell.length_a   1.000
_cell.length_b   1.000
_cell.length_c   1.000
_cell.angle_alpha   90.00
_cell.angle_beta   90.00
_cell.angle_gamma   90.00
#
_symmetry.space_group_name_H-M   'P 1'
#
loop_
_entity.id
_entity.type
_entity.pdbx_description
1 polymer ?
#
loop_
_entity_poly.entity_id
_entity_poly.type
_entity_poly.pdbx_seq_one_letter_code
_entity_poly.pdbx_strand_id
1 'polypeptide(L)'
;MASQQYSSDPFAPNYRHICPWSAQEKAEYIATWPVPLQPNFWEVYESAEHAEWTRPRDQLDVLLRERGLEEVCNTILYSEQKTEHGTDMGMDERQERVRELLRDAGELALLEKAEKIWRMMAERNDVQKGKKSIEHLFEIGDEAGFRWLKMNPDWVRTDHGERSK
;
A
#
# COMPACT_ATOMS: atom_id res chain seq x y z
N MET A 1 -7.71 -16.79 -29.03
CA MET A 1 -7.12 -16.91 -27.68
C MET A 1 -8.15 -16.40 -26.71
N ALA A 2 -8.57 -17.20 -25.72
CA ALA A 2 -9.50 -16.71 -24.70
C ALA A 2 -8.81 -15.54 -23.97
N SER A 3 -9.45 -14.36 -23.94
CA SER A 3 -8.98 -13.25 -23.12
C SER A 3 -8.93 -13.74 -21.68
N GLN A 4 -7.74 -13.90 -21.12
CA GLN A 4 -7.57 -14.35 -19.75
C GLN A 4 -8.29 -13.33 -18.85
N GLN A 5 -9.37 -13.76 -18.19
CA GLN A 5 -10.17 -12.86 -17.36
C GLN A 5 -9.34 -12.47 -16.14
N TYR A 6 -9.07 -11.18 -15.98
CA TYR A 6 -8.36 -10.66 -14.82
C TYR A 6 -9.07 -11.03 -13.51
N SER A 7 -8.29 -11.29 -12.47
CA SER A 7 -8.81 -11.66 -11.15
C SER A 7 -8.66 -10.49 -10.17
N SER A 8 -9.63 -10.33 -9.27
CA SER A 8 -9.51 -9.44 -8.11
C SER A 8 -8.91 -10.13 -6.87
N ASP A 9 -8.54 -11.41 -6.99
CA ASP A 9 -7.84 -12.16 -5.94
C ASP A 9 -6.34 -11.82 -5.96
N PRO A 10 -5.76 -11.25 -4.89
CA PRO A 10 -4.35 -10.87 -4.84
C PRO A 10 -3.38 -12.06 -4.81
N PHE A 11 -3.88 -13.30 -4.70
CA PHE A 11 -3.09 -14.53 -4.85
C PHE A 11 -3.09 -15.06 -6.29
N ALA A 12 -3.94 -14.54 -7.16
CA ALA A 12 -3.99 -14.97 -8.56
C ALA A 12 -2.81 -14.40 -9.36
N PRO A 13 -2.23 -15.17 -10.29
CA PRO A 13 -1.10 -14.72 -11.12
C PRO A 13 -1.47 -13.57 -12.08
N ASN A 14 -2.76 -13.38 -12.35
CA ASN A 14 -3.30 -12.31 -13.18
C ASN A 14 -4.13 -11.30 -12.36
N TYR A 15 -3.74 -11.08 -11.11
CA TYR A 15 -4.38 -10.11 -10.21
C TYR A 15 -4.33 -8.69 -10.80
N ARG A 16 -5.47 -8.00 -10.74
CA ARG A 16 -5.62 -6.62 -11.17
C ARG A 16 -6.68 -5.93 -10.30
N HIS A 17 -6.45 -4.65 -10.01
CA HIS A 17 -7.52 -3.79 -9.49
C HIS A 17 -8.53 -3.53 -10.61
N ILE A 18 -9.78 -3.93 -10.38
CA ILE A 18 -10.88 -3.69 -11.31
C ILE A 18 -11.90 -2.89 -10.52
N CYS A 19 -11.99 -1.58 -10.77
CA CYS A 19 -13.02 -0.77 -10.14
C CYS A 19 -14.37 -1.17 -10.74
N PRO A 20 -15.35 -1.64 -9.93
CA PRO A 20 -16.64 -2.09 -10.43
C PRO A 20 -17.52 -0.92 -10.88
N TRP A 21 -17.09 0.31 -10.64
CA TRP A 21 -17.82 1.53 -10.99
C TRP A 21 -17.90 1.72 -12.50
N SER A 22 -19.08 2.16 -12.94
CA SER A 22 -19.32 2.66 -14.28
C SER A 22 -18.46 3.88 -14.59
N ALA A 23 -18.34 4.21 -15.88
CA ALA A 23 -17.65 5.43 -16.30
C ALA A 23 -18.26 6.70 -15.69
N GLN A 24 -19.58 6.70 -15.45
CA GLN A 24 -20.28 7.82 -14.80
C GLN A 24 -19.87 7.96 -13.34
N GLU A 25 -19.90 6.88 -12.55
CA GLU A 25 -19.49 6.89 -11.14
C GLU A 25 -18.01 7.28 -10.99
N LYS A 26 -17.14 6.79 -11.90
CA LYS A 26 -15.73 7.19 -11.97
C LYS A 26 -15.56 8.69 -12.23
N ALA A 27 -16.39 9.28 -13.09
CA ALA A 27 -16.37 10.71 -13.38
C ALA A 27 -16.92 11.56 -12.23
N GLU A 28 -18.01 11.10 -11.58
CA GLU A 28 -18.59 11.73 -10.40
C GLU A 28 -17.60 11.75 -9.23
N TYR A 29 -16.87 10.66 -9.01
CA TYR A 29 -15.79 10.61 -8.02
C TYR A 29 -14.71 11.66 -8.30
N ILE A 30 -14.21 11.74 -9.55
CA ILE A 30 -13.22 12.76 -9.93
C ILE A 30 -13.76 14.18 -9.70
N ALA A 31 -15.03 14.43 -10.04
CA ALA A 31 -15.64 15.75 -9.92
C ALA A 31 -15.88 16.17 -8.46
N THR A 32 -16.06 15.22 -7.56
CA THR A 32 -16.39 15.47 -6.14
C THR A 32 -15.20 15.33 -5.21
N TRP A 33 -14.07 14.79 -5.68
CA TRP A 33 -12.88 14.62 -4.85
C TRP A 33 -12.34 15.99 -4.41
N PRO A 34 -12.03 16.18 -3.11
CA PRO A 34 -11.68 17.49 -2.56
C PRO A 34 -10.30 18.02 -3.03
N VAL A 35 -9.52 17.20 -3.72
CA VAL A 35 -8.16 17.52 -4.19
C VAL A 35 -8.08 17.22 -5.69
N PRO A 36 -7.33 17.99 -6.50
CA PRO A 36 -7.12 17.62 -7.89
C PRO A 36 -6.44 16.24 -8.01
N LEU A 37 -7.09 15.30 -8.70
CA LEU A 37 -6.51 14.01 -9.09
C LEU A 37 -5.69 14.16 -10.39
N GLN A 38 -4.74 13.26 -10.61
CA GLN A 38 -4.05 13.20 -11.90
C GLN A 38 -5.03 12.81 -13.03
N PRO A 39 -4.87 13.33 -14.26
CA PRO A 39 -5.79 13.05 -15.37
C PRO A 39 -5.93 11.55 -15.69
N ASN A 40 -4.89 10.76 -15.43
CA ASN A 40 -4.83 9.32 -15.66
C ASN A 40 -5.10 8.49 -14.39
N PHE A 41 -5.74 9.06 -13.36
CA PHE A 41 -5.93 8.41 -12.06
C PHE A 41 -6.47 6.97 -12.16
N TRP A 42 -7.53 6.74 -12.93
CA TRP A 42 -8.12 5.41 -13.08
C TRP A 42 -7.23 4.45 -13.88
N GLU A 43 -6.52 4.95 -14.89
CA GLU A 43 -5.56 4.15 -15.68
C GLU A 43 -4.41 3.67 -14.79
N VAL A 44 -3.92 4.54 -13.92
CA VAL A 44 -2.90 4.24 -12.92
C VAL A 44 -3.45 3.26 -11.88
N TYR A 45 -4.60 3.55 -11.28
CA TYR A 45 -5.23 2.72 -10.24
C TYR A 45 -5.50 1.29 -10.72
N GLU A 46 -5.98 1.13 -11.95
CA GLU A 46 -6.29 -0.17 -12.57
C GLU A 46 -5.10 -0.74 -13.38
N SER A 47 -3.89 -0.19 -13.25
CA SER A 47 -2.69 -0.72 -13.91
C SER A 47 -2.20 -2.01 -13.26
N ALA A 48 -1.48 -2.83 -14.02
CA ALA A 48 -0.84 -4.03 -13.48
C ALA A 48 0.26 -3.64 -12.47
N GLU A 49 0.96 -2.54 -12.72
CA GLU A 49 2.04 -2.04 -11.90
C GLU A 49 1.54 -1.54 -10.54
N HIS A 50 0.38 -0.87 -10.50
CA HIS A 50 -0.25 -0.49 -9.25
C HIS A 50 -0.70 -1.72 -8.46
N ALA A 51 -1.28 -2.71 -9.16
CA ALA A 51 -1.67 -3.97 -8.55
C ALA A 51 -0.47 -4.71 -7.95
N GLU A 52 0.66 -4.81 -8.65
CA GLU A 52 1.89 -5.42 -8.12
C GLU A 52 2.49 -4.62 -6.96
N TRP A 53 2.45 -3.28 -7.03
CA TRP A 53 2.91 -2.42 -5.94
C TRP A 53 2.11 -2.67 -4.66
N THR A 54 0.79 -2.81 -4.75
CA THR A 54 -0.12 -2.99 -3.61
C THR A 54 -0.31 -4.45 -3.17
N ARG A 55 -0.10 -5.42 -4.07
CA ARG A 55 -0.40 -6.85 -3.85
C ARG A 55 0.08 -7.41 -2.51
N PRO A 56 1.30 -7.14 -2.01
CA PRO A 56 1.72 -7.70 -0.71
C PRO A 56 0.80 -7.26 0.44
N ARG A 57 0.36 -5.99 0.43
CA ARG A 57 -0.57 -5.45 1.44
C ARG A 57 -1.96 -6.08 1.29
N ASP A 58 -2.46 -6.19 0.06
CA ASP A 58 -3.77 -6.78 -0.24
C ASP A 58 -3.84 -8.25 0.18
N GLN A 59 -2.77 -9.02 -0.06
CA GLN A 59 -2.67 -10.40 0.42
C GLN A 59 -2.66 -10.48 1.95
N LEU A 60 -2.03 -9.52 2.65
CA LEU A 60 -2.08 -9.47 4.11
C LEU A 60 -3.49 -9.17 4.60
N ASP A 61 -4.22 -8.25 3.97
CA ASP A 61 -5.61 -7.95 4.32
C ASP A 61 -6.52 -9.16 4.18
N VAL A 62 -6.41 -9.90 3.07
CA VAL A 62 -7.19 -11.14 2.89
C VAL A 62 -6.89 -12.14 4.02
N LEU A 63 -5.61 -12.36 4.33
CA LEU A 63 -5.23 -13.30 5.39
C LEU A 63 -5.69 -12.85 6.78
N LEU A 64 -5.58 -11.56 7.09
CA LEU A 64 -6.10 -11.01 8.34
C LEU A 64 -7.62 -11.16 8.42
N ARG A 65 -8.34 -10.95 7.31
CA ARG A 65 -9.80 -11.08 7.22
C ARG A 65 -10.25 -12.52 7.44
N GLU A 66 -9.56 -13.48 6.85
CA GLU A 66 -9.81 -14.92 7.06
C GLU A 66 -9.67 -15.33 8.53
N ARG A 67 -8.91 -14.56 9.32
CA ARG A 67 -8.76 -14.75 10.79
C ARG A 67 -9.62 -13.83 11.64
N GLY A 68 -10.42 -12.95 11.04
CA GLY A 68 -11.24 -11.97 11.75
C GLY A 68 -10.42 -10.86 12.44
N LEU A 69 -9.18 -10.61 11.98
CA LEU A 69 -8.24 -9.66 12.58
C LEU A 69 -8.06 -8.37 11.77
N GLU A 70 -8.57 -8.32 10.53
CA GLU A 70 -8.35 -7.18 9.61
C GLU A 70 -8.80 -5.85 10.22
N GLU A 71 -10.04 -5.77 10.70
CA GLU A 71 -10.63 -4.52 11.21
C GLU A 71 -9.88 -3.97 12.41
N VAL A 72 -9.52 -4.83 13.37
CA VAL A 72 -8.79 -4.41 14.58
C VAL A 72 -7.36 -3.98 14.23
N CYS A 73 -6.66 -4.71 13.36
CA CYS A 73 -5.32 -4.33 12.89
C CYS A 73 -5.37 -2.98 12.15
N ASN A 74 -6.34 -2.79 11.26
CA ASN A 74 -6.49 -1.54 10.51
C ASN A 74 -6.84 -0.36 11.42
N THR A 75 -7.68 -0.58 12.44
CA THR A 75 -8.01 0.44 13.44
C THR A 75 -6.78 0.89 14.23
N ILE A 76 -5.90 -0.05 14.60
CA ILE A 76 -4.65 0.28 15.30
C ILE A 76 -3.71 1.07 14.39
N LEU A 77 -3.56 0.66 13.12
CA LEU A 77 -2.59 1.27 12.21
C LEU A 77 -3.04 2.64 11.69
N TYR A 78 -4.32 2.81 11.35
CA TYR A 78 -4.76 3.92 10.50
C TYR A 78 -5.76 4.87 11.13
N SER A 79 -6.43 4.49 12.22
CA SER A 79 -7.31 5.43 12.94
C SER A 79 -6.49 6.41 13.78
N GLU A 80 -7.11 7.52 14.20
CA GLU A 80 -6.51 8.39 15.21
C GLU A 80 -6.31 7.60 16.51
N GLN A 81 -5.05 7.34 16.85
CA GLN A 81 -4.65 6.67 18.09
C GLN A 81 -3.91 7.70 18.94
N LYS A 82 -4.38 7.92 20.17
CA LYS A 82 -3.70 8.81 21.12
C LYS A 82 -2.97 7.98 22.17
N THR A 83 -1.80 8.44 22.58
CA THR A 83 -1.10 7.94 23.77
C THR A 83 -1.91 8.28 25.03
N GLU A 84 -1.54 7.70 26.17
CA GLU A 84 -2.13 8.03 27.48
C GLU A 84 -1.99 9.52 27.84
N HIS A 85 -1.04 10.23 27.22
CA HIS A 85 -0.80 11.66 27.39
C HIS A 85 -1.48 12.53 26.32
N GLY A 86 -2.30 11.94 25.46
CA GLY A 86 -3.07 12.67 24.44
C GLY A 86 -2.26 13.08 23.21
N THR A 87 -1.02 12.62 23.05
CA THR A 87 -0.23 12.83 21.83
C THR A 87 -0.61 11.80 20.76
N ASP A 88 -0.49 12.16 19.48
CA ASP A 88 -0.68 11.19 18.39
C ASP A 88 0.36 10.08 18.49
N MET A 89 -0.12 8.84 18.41
CA MET A 89 0.71 7.65 18.47
C MET A 89 1.49 7.48 17.18
N GLY A 90 2.81 7.40 17.28
CA GLY A 90 3.69 7.17 16.12
C GLY A 90 3.46 5.80 15.49
N MET A 91 3.79 5.66 14.20
CA MET A 91 3.61 4.39 13.47
C MET A 91 4.35 3.21 14.12
N ASP A 92 5.51 3.43 14.72
CA ASP A 92 6.28 2.35 15.37
C ASP A 92 5.53 1.76 16.58
N GLU A 93 4.87 2.61 17.37
CA GLU A 93 4.06 2.21 18.53
C GLU A 93 2.77 1.52 18.07
N ARG A 94 2.12 2.03 17.01
CA ARG A 94 0.97 1.37 16.38
C ARG A 94 1.33 -0.02 15.86
N GLN A 95 2.50 -0.17 15.22
CA GLN A 95 2.99 -1.46 14.76
C GLN A 95 3.25 -2.40 15.95
N GLU A 96 3.84 -1.94 17.06
CA GLU A 96 4.06 -2.80 18.23
C GLU A 96 2.74 -3.33 18.79
N ARG A 97 1.69 -2.51 18.86
CA ARG A 97 0.36 -2.98 19.26
C ARG A 97 -0.19 -4.08 18.34
N VAL A 98 0.03 -3.97 17.03
CA VAL A 98 -0.32 -5.05 16.10
C VAL A 98 0.55 -6.29 16.34
N ARG A 99 1.84 -6.13 16.66
CA ARG A 99 2.71 -7.27 16.99
C ARG A 99 2.20 -8.03 18.21
N GLU A 100 1.87 -7.31 19.28
CA GLU A 100 1.28 -7.89 20.50
C GLU A 100 -0.02 -8.64 20.19
N LEU A 101 -0.94 -7.99 19.47
CA LEU A 101 -2.19 -8.62 19.04
C LEU A 101 -1.99 -9.92 18.27
N LEU A 102 -1.07 -9.94 17.30
CA LEU A 102 -0.80 -11.14 16.49
C LEU A 102 -0.09 -12.23 17.30
N ARG A 103 0.77 -11.87 18.26
CA ARG A 103 1.38 -12.84 19.19
C ARG A 103 0.33 -13.48 20.09
N ASP A 104 -0.56 -12.67 20.66
CA ASP A 104 -1.62 -13.14 21.56
C ASP A 104 -2.64 -14.02 20.84
N ALA A 105 -2.91 -13.73 19.57
CA ALA A 105 -3.73 -14.57 18.70
C ALA A 105 -3.03 -15.86 18.24
N GLY A 106 -1.73 -16.05 18.53
CA GLY A 106 -0.95 -17.19 18.05
C GLY A 106 -0.62 -17.15 16.55
N GLU A 107 -0.81 -16.00 15.90
CA GLU A 107 -0.68 -15.82 14.44
C GLU A 107 0.76 -15.44 14.04
N LEU A 108 1.74 -16.24 14.47
CA LEU A 108 3.17 -15.97 14.25
C LEU A 108 3.54 -15.90 12.76
N ALA A 109 2.87 -16.68 11.90
CA ALA A 109 3.10 -16.63 10.46
C ALA A 109 2.59 -15.33 9.82
N LEU A 110 1.43 -14.81 10.27
CA LEU A 110 0.91 -13.53 9.82
C LEU A 110 1.78 -12.38 10.31
N LEU A 111 2.27 -12.48 11.56
CA LEU A 111 3.23 -11.53 12.10
C LEU A 111 4.49 -11.45 11.24
N GLU A 112 5.12 -12.58 10.90
CA GLU A 112 6.31 -12.58 10.04
C GLU A 112 6.03 -11.93 8.66
N LYS A 113 4.86 -12.20 8.08
CA LYS A 113 4.44 -11.59 6.80
C LYS A 113 4.24 -10.08 6.95
N ALA A 114 3.58 -9.63 8.01
CA ALA A 114 3.38 -8.22 8.31
C ALA A 114 4.71 -7.48 8.48
N GLU A 115 5.67 -8.05 9.22
CA GLU A 115 7.02 -7.49 9.40
C GLU A 115 7.78 -7.31 8.08
N LYS A 116 7.66 -8.28 7.16
CA LYS A 116 8.27 -8.17 5.83
C LYS A 116 7.65 -7.00 5.05
N ILE A 117 6.32 -6.87 5.09
CA ILE A 117 5.60 -5.80 4.40
C ILE A 117 5.94 -4.43 5.01
N TRP A 118 5.96 -4.29 6.33
CA TRP A 118 6.29 -3.02 6.98
C TRP A 118 7.72 -2.57 6.68
N ARG A 119 8.70 -3.49 6.71
CA ARG A 119 10.07 -3.18 6.29
C ARG A 119 10.13 -2.72 4.84
N MET A 120 9.52 -3.47 3.92
CA MET A 120 9.44 -3.08 2.50
C MET A 120 8.79 -1.70 2.32
N MET A 121 7.69 -1.41 3.02
CA MET A 121 7.02 -0.12 2.95
C MET A 121 7.85 1.03 3.55
N ALA A 122 8.63 0.76 4.60
CA ALA A 122 9.58 1.73 5.15
C ALA A 122 10.68 2.07 4.13
N GLU A 123 11.23 1.07 3.44
CA GLU A 123 12.21 1.25 2.36
C GLU A 123 11.65 2.07 1.20
N ARG A 124 10.43 1.73 0.74
CA ARG A 124 9.69 2.53 -0.27
C ARG A 124 9.50 3.98 0.16
N ASN A 125 9.11 4.20 1.43
CA ASN A 125 8.93 5.54 1.98
C ASN A 125 10.23 6.35 2.03
N ASP A 126 11.35 5.71 2.34
CA ASP A 126 12.65 6.38 2.37
C ASP A 126 13.09 6.79 0.95
N VAL A 127 12.84 5.94 -0.06
CA VAL A 127 13.03 6.32 -1.47
C VAL A 127 12.11 7.47 -1.86
N GLN A 128 10.82 7.39 -1.56
CA GLN A 128 9.85 8.46 -1.86
C GLN A 128 10.21 9.79 -1.18
N LYS A 129 10.90 9.75 -0.03
CA LYS A 129 11.39 10.93 0.69
C LYS A 129 12.75 11.43 0.19
N GLY A 130 13.36 10.79 -0.81
CA GLY A 130 14.66 11.16 -1.35
C GLY A 130 15.86 10.69 -0.53
N LYS A 131 15.64 9.96 0.58
CA LYS A 131 16.73 9.50 1.46
C LYS A 131 17.55 8.37 0.85
N LYS A 132 16.98 7.63 -0.11
CA LYS A 132 17.60 6.50 -0.81
C LYS A 132 17.27 6.62 -2.30
N SER A 133 18.14 6.09 -3.16
CA SER A 133 17.89 6.03 -4.60
C SER A 133 16.79 5.02 -4.94
N ILE A 134 16.19 5.14 -6.12
CA ILE A 134 15.18 4.17 -6.59
C ILE A 134 15.81 2.79 -6.77
N GLU A 135 17.07 2.73 -7.22
CA GLU A 135 17.84 1.50 -7.43
C GLU A 135 17.96 0.65 -6.16
N HIS A 136 17.96 1.27 -4.97
CA HIS A 136 17.98 0.56 -3.69
C HIS A 136 16.83 -0.45 -3.56
N LEU A 137 15.64 -0.17 -4.11
CA LEU A 137 14.52 -1.12 -4.07
C LEU A 137 14.82 -2.39 -4.85
N PHE A 138 15.53 -2.28 -5.98
CA PHE A 138 15.95 -3.45 -6.73
C PHE A 138 17.00 -4.27 -5.97
N GLU A 139 17.93 -3.60 -5.29
CA GLU A 139 18.99 -4.26 -4.49
C GLU A 139 18.42 -5.09 -3.33
N ILE A 140 17.34 -4.64 -2.70
CA ILE A 140 16.65 -5.38 -1.62
C ILE A 140 15.59 -6.37 -2.12
N GLY A 141 15.44 -6.53 -3.45
CA GLY A 141 14.51 -7.47 -4.08
C GLY A 141 13.06 -6.99 -4.22
N ASP A 142 12.78 -5.70 -4.01
CA ASP A 142 11.47 -5.09 -4.24
C ASP A 142 11.32 -4.59 -5.70
N GLU A 143 11.25 -5.53 -6.64
CA GLU A 143 11.13 -5.23 -8.07
C GLU A 143 9.86 -4.44 -8.41
N ALA A 144 8.73 -4.78 -7.78
CA ALA A 144 7.48 -4.07 -7.97
C ALA A 144 7.62 -2.61 -7.49
N GLY A 145 8.29 -2.44 -6.35
CA GLY A 145 8.69 -1.15 -5.80
C GLY A 145 9.46 -0.29 -6.79
N PHE A 146 10.56 -0.86 -7.27
CA PHE A 146 11.44 -0.25 -8.26
C PHE A 146 10.70 0.17 -9.53
N ARG A 147 9.94 -0.74 -10.16
CA ARG A 147 9.23 -0.45 -11.41
C ARG A 147 8.21 0.66 -11.24
N TRP A 148 7.43 0.62 -10.16
CA TRP A 148 6.41 1.62 -9.86
C TRP A 148 6.99 3.02 -9.71
N LEU A 149 8.01 3.20 -8.86
CA LEU A 149 8.60 4.53 -8.63
C LEU A 149 9.37 5.03 -9.85
N LYS A 150 9.95 4.14 -10.66
CA LYS A 150 10.58 4.53 -11.93
C LYS A 150 9.56 5.06 -12.96
N MET A 151 8.35 4.50 -12.98
CA MET A 151 7.25 4.97 -13.83
C MET A 151 6.57 6.23 -13.30
N ASN A 152 6.70 6.50 -12.00
CA ASN A 152 6.06 7.62 -11.31
C ASN A 152 7.10 8.49 -10.57
N PRO A 153 8.07 9.10 -11.27
CA PRO A 153 9.17 9.82 -10.64
C PRO A 153 8.73 11.01 -9.77
N ASP A 154 7.58 11.62 -10.07
CA ASP A 154 6.98 12.72 -9.29
C ASP A 154 6.65 12.34 -7.83
N TRP A 155 6.61 11.03 -7.54
CA TRP A 155 6.36 10.49 -6.21
C TRP A 155 7.63 10.39 -5.37
N VAL A 156 8.80 10.66 -5.96
CA VAL A 156 10.08 10.75 -5.27
C VAL A 156 10.41 12.22 -5.04
N ARG A 157 10.48 12.62 -3.77
CA ARG A 157 10.97 13.95 -3.40
C ARG A 157 12.46 14.01 -3.70
N THR A 158 12.86 14.84 -4.65
CA THR A 158 14.24 15.28 -4.75
C THR A 158 14.51 16.22 -3.58
N ASP A 159 15.57 15.96 -2.82
CA ASP A 159 16.03 16.85 -1.76
C ASP A 159 16.05 18.30 -2.29
N HIS A 160 15.43 19.21 -1.52
CA HIS A 160 15.06 20.60 -1.86
C HIS A 160 13.64 20.85 -2.36
N GLY A 161 12.60 20.37 -1.65
CA GLY A 161 11.32 21.08 -1.53
C GLY A 161 10.51 21.39 -2.80
N GLU A 162 10.98 21.00 -3.97
CA GLU A 162 10.32 21.22 -5.25
C GLU A 162 10.08 19.84 -5.86
N ARG A 163 8.80 19.53 -6.05
CA ARG A 163 8.39 18.38 -6.86
C ARG A 163 9.01 18.57 -8.24
N SER A 164 9.67 17.54 -8.76
CA SER A 164 10.11 17.53 -10.15
C SER A 164 8.91 17.83 -11.04
N LYS A 165 9.08 18.82 -11.93
CA LYS A 165 8.06 19.28 -12.89
C LYS A 165 8.11 18.48 -14.16
#